data_AF-A0A537G385-F1
#
_entry.id   AF-A0A537G385-F1
#
_cell.length_a   1.000
_cell.length_b   1.000
_cell.length_c   1.000
_cell.angle_alpha   90.00
_cell.angle_beta   90.00
_cell.angle_gamma   90.00
#
_symmetry.space_group_name_H-M   'P 1'
#
loop_
_entity.id
_entity.type
_entity.pdbx_description
1 polymer ?
#
loop_
_entity_poly.entity_id
_entity_poly.type
_entity_poly.pdbx_seq_one_letter_code
_entity_poly.pdbx_strand_id
1 'polypeptide(L)'
;MMATSTGPRQAYLRYGALAFEMEGRSLKLIVYKSAEDPYARSLFIPFSDETSGRVTYAAGRYLDLEEQGGDDYELDFNVAYNPYCAYSEEYTCPIPPAENKLHIKILAGEKNYK
;
A
#
# COMPACT_ATOMS: atom_id res chain seq x y z
N MET A 1 -4.87 6.68 -12.45
CA MET A 1 -4.27 5.52 -13.16
C MET A 1 -2.96 5.14 -12.48
N MET A 2 -2.94 4.00 -11.78
CA MET A 2 -1.76 3.44 -11.12
C MET A 2 -1.01 2.53 -12.11
N ALA A 3 0.32 2.53 -12.06
CA ALA A 3 1.13 1.58 -12.83
C ALA A 3 0.97 0.18 -12.23
N THR A 4 1.17 -0.88 -13.03
CA THR A 4 1.14 -2.27 -12.55
C THR A 4 2.41 -3.02 -12.97
N SER A 5 2.65 -4.18 -12.35
CA SER A 5 3.81 -5.05 -12.61
C SER A 5 3.94 -5.52 -14.06
N THR A 6 2.83 -5.73 -14.77
CA THR A 6 2.84 -6.28 -16.15
C THR A 6 2.75 -5.21 -17.23
N GLY A 7 2.57 -3.93 -16.86
CA GLY A 7 2.54 -2.79 -17.78
C GLY A 7 1.19 -2.07 -17.92
N PRO A 8 0.04 -2.75 -18.10
CA PRO A 8 -1.27 -2.10 -18.15
C PRO A 8 -1.53 -1.22 -16.93
N ARG A 9 -2.13 -0.05 -17.11
CA ARG A 9 -2.45 0.82 -15.97
C ARG A 9 -3.83 0.50 -15.43
N GLN A 10 -3.96 0.39 -14.11
CA GLN A 10 -5.25 0.16 -13.46
C GLN A 10 -5.83 1.47 -12.91
N ALA A 11 -7.15 1.61 -13.01
CA ALA A 11 -7.85 2.79 -12.56
C ALA A 11 -8.12 2.71 -11.04
N TYR A 12 -7.58 3.68 -10.32
CA TYR A 12 -7.82 3.90 -8.90
C TYR A 12 -8.18 5.37 -8.68
N LEU A 13 -9.14 5.60 -7.79
CA LEU A 13 -9.57 6.92 -7.36
C LEU A 13 -8.83 7.28 -6.08
N ARG A 14 -8.30 8.50 -5.98
CA ARG A 14 -7.72 9.00 -4.73
C ARG A 14 -8.87 9.29 -3.76
N TYR A 15 -8.96 8.53 -2.69
CA TYR A 15 -9.99 8.68 -1.66
C TYR A 15 -9.60 9.75 -0.64
N GLY A 16 -8.35 9.71 -0.17
CA GLY A 16 -7.89 10.61 0.89
C GLY A 16 -6.40 10.52 1.14
N ALA A 17 -5.97 11.04 2.29
CA ALA A 17 -4.61 10.89 2.78
C ALA A 17 -4.64 10.73 4.31
N LEU A 18 -3.94 9.73 4.82
CA LEU A 18 -3.74 9.52 6.24
C LEU A 18 -2.41 10.15 6.63
N ALA A 19 -2.45 11.11 7.55
CA ALA A 19 -1.28 11.71 8.15
C ALA A 19 -1.09 11.13 9.55
N PHE A 20 0.13 10.70 9.87
CA PHE A 20 0.44 10.05 11.14
C PHE A 20 1.89 10.33 11.54
N GLU A 21 2.22 10.04 12.80
CA GLU A 21 3.58 10.15 13.31
C GLU A 21 4.12 8.76 13.68
N MET A 22 5.35 8.47 13.28
CA MET A 22 6.04 7.25 13.65
C MET A 22 7.54 7.54 13.75
N GLU A 23 8.19 7.03 14.80
CA GLU A 23 9.62 7.29 15.08
C GLU A 23 9.97 8.80 15.12
N GLY A 24 9.06 9.65 15.60
CA GLY A 24 9.26 11.11 15.66
C GLY A 24 9.21 11.81 14.30
N ARG A 25 8.73 11.13 13.24
CA ARG A 25 8.60 11.67 11.88
C ARG A 25 7.14 11.75 11.48
N SER A 26 6.75 12.90 10.95
CA SER A 26 5.45 13.05 10.30
C SER A 26 5.48 12.37 8.93
N LEU A 27 4.56 11.43 8.74
CA LEU A 27 4.43 10.59 7.56
C LEU A 27 3.04 10.75 6.96
N LYS A 28 2.91 10.33 5.70
CA LYS A 28 1.64 10.42 4.97
C LYS A 28 1.52 9.25 4.00
N LEU A 29 0.32 8.68 3.91
CA LEU A 29 -0.05 7.70 2.91
C LEU A 29 -1.33 8.15 2.19
N ILE A 30 -1.31 8.11 0.87
CA ILE A 30 -2.48 8.32 0.03
C ILE A 30 -3.31 7.04 0.01
N VAL A 31 -4.62 7.21 0.22
CA VAL A 31 -5.60 6.13 0.25
C VAL A 31 -6.35 6.11 -1.08
N TYR A 32 -6.60 4.91 -1.61
CA TYR A 32 -7.25 4.72 -2.90
C TYR A 32 -8.52 3.87 -2.79
N LYS A 33 -9.44 4.07 -3.73
CA LYS A 33 -10.54 3.15 -4.03
C LYS A 33 -10.37 2.58 -5.44
N SER A 34 -10.80 1.33 -5.65
CA SER A 34 -10.91 0.78 -6.99
C SER A 34 -11.89 1.62 -7.82
N ALA A 35 -11.53 1.93 -9.06
CA ALA A 35 -12.48 2.58 -9.97
C ALA A 35 -13.50 1.59 -10.56
N GLU A 36 -13.23 0.28 -10.48
CA GLU A 36 -14.16 -0.77 -10.94
C GLU A 36 -15.34 -0.94 -9.97
N ASP A 37 -15.11 -0.71 -8.68
CA ASP A 37 -16.14 -0.67 -7.65
C ASP A 37 -15.92 0.53 -6.71
N PRO A 38 -16.32 1.75 -7.13
CA PRO A 38 -16.11 2.95 -6.33
C PRO A 38 -17.04 3.03 -5.11
N TYR A 39 -18.08 2.20 -5.04
CA TYR A 39 -19.05 2.15 -3.94
C TYR A 39 -18.65 1.13 -2.86
N ALA A 40 -17.70 0.25 -3.15
CA ALA A 40 -17.09 -0.59 -2.13
C ALA A 40 -16.54 0.27 -0.98
N ARG A 41 -16.65 -0.31 0.22
CA ARG A 41 -16.05 0.26 1.43
C ARG A 41 -14.56 -0.06 1.55
N SER A 42 -14.04 -0.96 0.73
CA SER A 42 -12.61 -1.31 0.74
C SER A 42 -11.77 -0.10 0.32
N LEU A 43 -10.76 0.19 1.14
CA LEU A 43 -9.76 1.21 0.94
C LEU A 43 -8.40 0.55 0.77
N PHE A 44 -7.69 0.92 -0.28
CA PHE A 44 -6.42 0.33 -0.68
C PHE A 44 -5.28 1.30 -0.44
N ILE A 45 -4.26 0.87 0.32
CA ILE A 45 -3.06 1.66 0.62
C ILE A 45 -1.80 0.88 0.19
N PRO A 46 -1.36 1.05 -1.07
CA PRO A 46 -0.08 0.51 -1.50
C PRO A 46 1.05 1.40 -1.02
N PHE A 47 2.07 0.84 -0.38
CA PHE A 47 3.20 1.60 0.14
C PHE A 47 4.54 0.89 -0.08
N SER A 48 5.61 1.67 -0.06
CA SER A 48 6.98 1.16 0.03
C SER A 48 7.69 1.84 1.20
N ASP A 49 8.70 1.19 1.74
CA ASP A 49 9.46 1.71 2.89
C ASP A 49 10.96 1.36 2.75
N GLU A 50 11.80 1.76 3.71
CA GLU A 50 13.25 1.51 3.63
C GLU A 50 13.63 0.01 3.73
N THR A 51 12.66 -0.86 4.04
CA THR A 51 12.84 -2.31 4.01
C THR A 51 12.59 -2.94 2.64
N SER A 52 11.90 -2.24 1.72
CA SER A 52 11.54 -2.76 0.40
C SER A 52 12.79 -3.09 -0.43
N GLY A 53 12.82 -4.28 -1.01
CA GLY A 53 13.96 -4.78 -1.81
C GLY A 53 15.14 -5.30 -0.98
N ARG A 54 15.01 -5.33 0.34
CA ARG A 54 16.03 -5.87 1.27
C ARG A 54 15.44 -6.94 2.17
N VAL A 55 14.41 -6.56 2.95
CA VAL A 55 13.74 -7.42 3.93
C VAL A 55 12.33 -7.79 3.46
N THR A 56 11.66 -6.88 2.75
CA THR A 56 10.30 -7.05 2.22
C THR A 56 10.31 -6.97 0.69
N TYR A 57 9.17 -7.24 0.06
CA TYR A 57 9.08 -7.33 -1.40
C TYR A 57 9.53 -6.04 -2.09
N ALA A 58 10.20 -6.18 -3.23
CA ALA A 58 10.90 -5.08 -3.89
C ALA A 58 9.98 -3.93 -4.33
N ALA A 59 8.80 -4.26 -4.84
CA ALA A 59 7.84 -3.25 -5.28
C ALA A 59 7.14 -2.55 -4.09
N GLY A 60 7.13 -3.15 -2.90
CA GLY A 60 6.40 -2.68 -1.73
C GLY A 60 5.35 -3.67 -1.25
N ARG A 61 4.47 -3.20 -0.37
CA ARG A 61 3.43 -3.99 0.30
C ARG A 61 2.11 -3.24 0.29
N TYR A 62 1.04 -3.97 0.60
CA TYR A 62 -0.31 -3.43 0.66
C TYR A 62 -0.86 -3.48 2.08
N LEU A 63 -1.76 -2.55 2.35
CA LEU A 63 -2.61 -2.52 3.52
C LEU A 63 -4.00 -2.17 3.05
N ASP A 64 -5.00 -2.90 3.55
CA ASP A 64 -6.40 -2.65 3.27
C ASP A 64 -7.11 -2.19 4.52
N LEU A 65 -8.00 -1.21 4.37
CA LEU A 65 -8.90 -0.74 5.41
C LEU A 65 -10.35 -0.82 4.89
N GLU A 66 -11.29 -0.66 5.79
CA GLU A 66 -12.68 -0.40 5.43
C GLU A 66 -13.06 1.03 5.78
N GLU A 67 -13.71 1.71 4.84
CA GLU A 67 -14.32 3.02 5.06
C GLU A 67 -15.24 2.98 6.26
N GLN A 68 -15.00 3.87 7.19
CA GLN A 68 -15.83 4.10 8.37
C GLN A 68 -16.35 5.53 8.37
N GLY A 69 -17.40 5.80 9.14
CA GLY A 69 -18.08 7.11 9.15
C GLY A 69 -17.28 8.27 9.77
N GLY A 70 -15.98 8.11 9.99
CA GLY A 70 -15.10 9.11 10.60
C GLY A 70 -13.73 9.18 9.91
N ASP A 71 -12.92 10.15 10.32
CA ASP A 71 -11.66 10.50 9.64
C ASP A 71 -10.41 9.87 10.29
N ASP A 72 -10.55 9.31 11.49
CA ASP A 72 -9.46 8.61 12.18
C ASP A 72 -9.47 7.14 11.79
N TYR A 73 -8.32 6.58 11.41
CA TYR A 73 -8.17 5.18 11.02
C TYR A 73 -6.99 4.56 11.77
N GLU A 74 -7.11 3.29 12.14
CA GLU A 74 -5.98 2.52 12.65
C GLU A 74 -5.15 1.99 11.49
N LEU A 75 -3.86 2.32 11.47
CA LEU A 75 -2.89 1.79 10.51
C LEU A 75 -2.05 0.70 11.17
N ASP A 76 -2.51 -0.54 11.05
CA ASP A 76 -1.77 -1.70 11.55
C ASP A 76 -0.81 -2.28 10.49
N PHE A 77 0.46 -1.87 10.54
CA PHE A 77 1.48 -2.42 9.65
C PHE A 77 1.82 -3.90 9.91
N ASN A 78 1.33 -4.52 11.00
CA ASN A 78 1.52 -5.95 11.26
C ASN A 78 0.70 -6.82 10.29
N VAL A 79 -0.39 -6.29 9.73
CA VAL A 79 -1.20 -6.98 8.73
C VAL A 79 -0.83 -6.61 7.29
N ALA A 80 0.22 -5.82 7.09
CA ALA A 80 0.70 -5.50 5.74
C ALA A 80 1.19 -6.76 5.03
N TYR A 81 0.76 -6.94 3.78
CA TYR A 81 0.97 -8.17 3.02
C TYR A 81 1.64 -7.90 1.67
N ASN A 82 2.28 -8.93 1.11
CA ASN A 82 2.92 -8.86 -0.19
C ASN A 82 1.87 -8.96 -1.31
N PRO A 83 1.99 -8.19 -2.40
CA PRO A 83 1.17 -8.40 -3.58
C PRO A 83 1.36 -9.81 -4.15
N TYR A 84 0.35 -10.36 -4.83
CA TYR A 84 0.47 -11.67 -5.48
C TYR A 84 1.63 -11.75 -6.50
N CYS A 85 2.03 -10.62 -7.10
CA CYS A 85 3.19 -10.57 -7.98
C CYS A 85 4.53 -10.85 -7.28
N ALA A 86 4.56 -10.84 -5.94
CA ALA A 86 5.70 -11.33 -5.18
C ALA A 86 5.90 -12.85 -5.29
N TYR A 87 4.85 -13.59 -5.65
CA TYR A 87 4.84 -15.05 -5.74
C TYR A 87 4.79 -15.57 -7.18
N SER A 88 4.22 -14.80 -8.10
CA SER A 88 4.20 -15.13 -9.54
C SER A 88 4.11 -13.88 -10.40
N GLU A 89 5.00 -13.78 -11.39
CA GLU A 89 5.05 -12.65 -12.34
C GLU A 89 3.82 -12.57 -13.26
N GLU A 90 2.98 -13.62 -13.30
CA GLU A 90 1.74 -13.65 -14.06
C GLU A 90 0.66 -12.71 -13.48
N TYR A 91 0.76 -12.37 -12.19
CA TYR A 91 -0.18 -11.47 -11.54
C TYR A 91 0.13 -10.00 -11.86
N THR A 92 -0.91 -9.29 -12.27
CA THR A 92 -0.88 -7.84 -12.49
C THR A 92 -1.21 -7.13 -11.18
N CYS A 93 -0.22 -6.50 -10.56
CA CYS A 93 -0.38 -5.87 -9.24
C CYS A 93 -0.02 -4.38 -9.28
N PRO A 94 -0.78 -3.51 -8.61
CA PRO A 94 -0.50 -2.07 -8.57
C PRO A 94 0.85 -1.72 -7.91
N ILE A 95 1.66 -0.91 -8.58
CA ILE A 95 2.93 -0.44 -8.02
C ILE A 95 2.65 0.75 -7.10
N PRO A 96 3.12 0.73 -5.84
CA PRO A 96 3.00 1.86 -4.93
C PRO A 96 3.50 3.16 -5.58
N PRO A 97 2.72 4.25 -5.51
CA PRO A 97 3.14 5.55 -6.03
C PRO A 97 4.30 6.11 -5.19
N ALA A 98 5.10 7.00 -5.79
CA ALA A 98 6.23 7.63 -5.12
C ALA A 98 5.80 8.42 -3.87
N GLU A 99 4.58 8.97 -3.86
CA GLU A 99 4.00 9.67 -2.71
C GLU A 99 3.75 8.76 -1.50
N ASN A 100 3.61 7.45 -1.71
CA ASN A 100 3.43 6.44 -0.65
C ASN A 100 4.75 5.74 -0.29
N LYS A 101 5.89 6.41 -0.54
CA LYS A 101 7.19 5.95 -0.05
C LYS A 101 7.46 6.53 1.33
N LEU A 102 7.54 5.65 2.32
CA LEU A 102 7.88 6.00 3.69
C LEU A 102 9.39 5.96 3.88
N HIS A 103 9.98 7.07 4.33
CA HIS A 103 11.41 7.19 4.61
C HIS A 103 11.77 6.68 6.02
N ILE A 104 11.21 5.53 6.40
CA ILE A 104 11.45 4.81 7.65
C ILE A 104 11.46 3.32 7.36
N LYS A 105 11.92 2.51 8.32
CA LYS A 105 11.88 1.05 8.21
C LYS A 105 10.63 0.50 8.87
N ILE A 106 9.81 -0.23 8.13
CA ILE A 106 8.65 -0.94 8.71
C ILE A 106 8.96 -2.43 8.79
N LEU A 107 9.39 -2.88 9.96
CA LEU A 107 9.83 -4.27 10.22
C LEU A 107 8.68 -5.25 10.56
N ALA A 108 7.47 -4.74 10.71
CA ALA A 108 6.23 -5.50 10.93
C ALA A 108 5.60 -5.93 9.59
N GLY A 109 4.69 -6.91 9.60
CA GLY A 109 4.02 -7.42 8.40
C GLY A 109 4.78 -8.53 7.68
N GLU A 110 4.27 -8.90 6.52
CA GLU A 110 4.85 -9.96 5.70
C GLU A 110 6.25 -9.58 5.19
N LYS A 111 7.16 -10.55 5.24
CA LYS A 111 8.56 -10.43 4.80
C LYS A 111 8.81 -11.35 3.62
N ASN A 112 9.95 -11.17 2.96
CA ASN A 112 10.39 -12.13 1.96
C ASN A 112 10.72 -13.45 2.66
N TYR A 113 9.99 -14.51 2.35
CA TYR A 113 10.44 -15.86 2.64
C TYR A 113 11.50 -16.25 1.61
N LYS A 114 12.67 -16.70 2.10
CA LYS A 114 13.70 -17.32 1.28
C LYS A 114 13.56 -18.82 1.36
#